data_AF-A0A2V7HIU5-F1
#
_entry.id   AF-A0A2V7HIU5-F1
#
_cell.length_a   1.000
_cell.length_b   1.000
_cell.length_c   1.000
_cell.angle_alpha   90.00
_cell.angle_beta   90.00
_cell.angle_gamma   90.00
#
_symmetry.space_group_name_H-M   'P 1'
#
loop_
_entity.id
_entity.type
_entity.pdbx_description
1 polymer ?
#
loop_
_entity_poly.entity_id
_entity_poly.type
_entity_poly.pdbx_seq_one_letter_code
_entity_poly.pdbx_strand_id
1 'polypeptide(L)'
;MPAPAQHLEEAMPTYEYECAPCRVVYETRHGLKDPPLETCPRCGARVGRLISAPNLNRGNYASPTEAKYARMSAKEEIARESVLQKDYERIWLPPPVKHSPWDEGA
;
A
#
# COMPACT_ATOMS: atom_id res chain seq x y z
N MET A 1 -28.98 6.14 40.18
CA MET A 1 -27.87 5.20 39.92
C MET A 1 -27.54 5.33 38.44
N PRO A 2 -26.39 5.88 38.03
CA PRO A 2 -26.07 5.98 36.61
C PRO A 2 -25.68 4.59 36.05
N ALA A 3 -26.12 4.34 34.81
CA ALA A 3 -25.93 3.09 34.06
C ALA A 3 -24.45 2.75 33.82
N PRO A 4 -24.09 1.47 33.66
CA PRO A 4 -22.71 1.05 33.43
C PRO A 4 -22.18 1.61 32.09
N ALA A 5 -20.89 1.95 32.08
CA ALA A 5 -20.19 2.55 30.96
C ALA A 5 -19.98 1.53 29.81
N GLN A 6 -20.99 1.38 28.96
CA GLN A 6 -21.01 0.37 27.88
C GLN A 6 -20.32 0.82 26.56
N HIS A 7 -19.60 1.96 26.55
CA HIS A 7 -19.00 2.55 25.33
C HIS A 7 -17.51 2.91 25.45
N LEU A 8 -16.78 2.41 26.47
CA LEU A 8 -15.36 2.75 26.67
C LEU A 8 -14.39 1.86 25.88
N GLU A 9 -14.85 0.73 25.33
CA GLU A 9 -13.99 -0.20 24.58
C GLU A 9 -13.73 0.24 23.13
N GLU A 10 -14.57 1.14 22.58
CA GLU A 10 -14.44 1.69 21.22
C GLU A 10 -13.37 2.80 21.10
N ALA A 11 -12.98 3.42 22.22
CA ALA A 11 -12.06 4.57 22.22
C ALA A 11 -10.62 4.20 22.65
N MET A 12 -10.31 2.92 22.86
CA MET A 12 -8.97 2.49 23.27
C MET A 12 -8.04 2.33 22.05
N PRO A 13 -6.92 3.08 21.99
CA PRO A 13 -5.98 2.98 20.87
C PRO A 13 -5.40 1.58 20.75
N THR A 14 -5.17 1.15 19.50
CA THR A 14 -4.47 -0.09 19.19
C THR A 14 -2.98 0.19 19.15
N TYR A 15 -2.19 -0.68 19.78
CA TYR A 15 -0.74 -0.65 19.76
C TYR A 15 -0.21 -1.97 19.24
N GLU A 16 0.89 -1.88 18.49
CA GLU A 16 1.61 -3.02 17.93
C GLU A 16 2.85 -3.31 18.77
N TYR A 17 3.15 -4.58 19.01
CA TYR A 17 4.35 -5.04 19.72
C TYR A 17 5.04 -6.14 18.93
N GLU A 18 6.35 -6.07 18.80
CA GLU A 18 7.16 -7.09 18.13
C GLU A 18 8.03 -7.86 19.12
N CYS A 19 8.01 -9.18 18.99
CA CYS A 19 8.95 -10.07 19.65
C CYS A 19 10.13 -10.39 18.72
N ALA A 20 11.34 -9.90 19.03
CA ALA A 20 12.54 -10.15 18.23
C ALA A 20 12.87 -11.65 18.01
N PRO A 21 12.83 -12.54 19.03
CA PRO A 21 13.14 -13.96 18.82
C PRO A 21 12.04 -14.72 18.07
N CYS A 22 10.76 -14.41 18.30
CA CYS A 22 9.66 -15.10 17.60
C CYS A 22 9.33 -14.48 16.24
N ARG A 23 9.73 -13.23 15.99
CA ARG A 23 9.31 -12.39 14.85
C ARG A 23 7.79 -12.33 14.67
N VAL A 24 7.09 -12.25 15.79
CA VAL A 24 5.63 -12.15 15.82
C VAL A 24 5.25 -10.75 16.23
N VAL A 25 4.33 -10.16 15.47
CA VAL A 25 3.66 -8.91 15.83
C VAL A 25 2.35 -9.22 16.54
N TYR A 26 2.11 -8.52 17.64
CA TYR A 26 0.89 -8.60 18.44
C TYR A 26 0.19 -7.24 18.42
N GLU A 27 -1.09 -7.22 18.09
CA GLU A 27 -1.94 -6.05 18.23
C GLU A 27 -2.72 -6.12 19.54
N THR A 28 -2.67 -5.05 20.33
CA THR A 28 -3.41 -4.95 21.60
C THR A 28 -4.07 -3.59 21.74
N ARG A 29 -5.31 -3.58 22.23
CA ARG A 29 -6.04 -2.35 22.58
C ARG A 29 -5.87 -2.12 24.06
N HIS A 30 -5.19 -1.04 24.44
CA HIS A 30 -5.00 -0.69 25.84
C HIS A 30 -5.16 0.82 26.05
N GLY A 31 -5.62 1.21 27.23
CA GLY A 31 -5.81 2.59 27.59
C GLY A 31 -4.45 3.25 27.79
N LEU A 32 -4.42 4.58 27.72
CA LEU A 32 -3.16 5.32 27.91
C LEU A 32 -2.55 5.12 29.31
N LYS A 33 -3.38 4.72 30.29
CA LYS A 33 -2.97 4.43 31.68
C LYS A 33 -2.76 2.94 31.95
N ASP A 34 -3.07 2.07 31.00
CA ASP A 34 -2.91 0.62 31.18
C ASP A 34 -1.45 0.19 31.03
N PRO A 35 -1.02 -0.84 31.77
CA PRO A 35 0.32 -1.38 31.66
C PRO A 35 0.58 -1.91 30.23
N PRO A 36 1.72 -1.58 29.61
CA PRO A 36 2.06 -2.08 28.29
C PRO A 36 2.36 -3.58 28.34
N LEU A 37 2.26 -4.24 27.19
CA LEU A 37 2.72 -5.62 27.05
C LEU A 37 4.26 -5.62 27.08
N GLU A 38 4.84 -6.16 28.15
CA GLU A 38 6.32 -6.23 28.31
C GLU A 38 6.91 -7.58 27.91
N THR A 39 6.08 -8.63 27.91
CA THR A 39 6.53 -10.02 27.77
C THR A 39 5.80 -10.73 26.63
N CYS A 40 6.55 -11.48 25.83
CA CYS A 40 5.99 -12.29 24.76
C CYS A 40 5.26 -13.52 25.35
N PRO A 41 3.96 -13.73 25.04
CA PRO A 41 3.22 -14.88 25.55
C PRO A 41 3.69 -16.23 24.98
N ARG A 42 4.50 -16.23 23.91
CA ARG A 42 5.04 -17.45 23.31
C ARG A 42 6.37 -17.92 23.90
N CYS A 43 7.27 -16.99 24.20
CA CYS A 43 8.65 -17.34 24.59
C CYS A 43 9.12 -16.71 25.90
N GLY A 44 8.33 -15.81 26.52
CA GLY A 44 8.73 -15.10 27.73
C GLY A 44 9.80 -14.02 27.53
N ALA A 45 10.28 -13.80 26.31
CA ALA A 45 11.24 -12.74 26.02
C ALA A 45 10.58 -11.35 26.10
N ARG A 46 11.41 -10.31 26.31
CA ARG A 46 10.95 -8.92 26.33
C ARG A 46 10.48 -8.49 24.94
N VAL A 47 9.30 -7.89 24.84
CA VAL A 47 8.79 -7.33 23.58
C VAL A 47 9.02 -5.82 23.52
N GLY A 48 9.22 -5.31 22.32
CA GLY A 48 9.29 -3.87 22.05
C GLY A 48 7.98 -3.37 21.44
N ARG A 49 7.60 -2.13 21.73
CA ARG A 49 6.51 -1.47 21.00
C ARG A 49 6.97 -1.19 19.57
N LEU A 50 6.19 -1.63 18.59
CA LEU A 50 6.39 -1.36 17.19
C LEU A 50 5.65 -0.07 16.83
N ILE A 51 6.38 0.90 16.26
CA ILE A 51 5.80 2.13 15.74
C ILE A 51 5.80 2.01 14.22
N SER A 52 4.63 1.74 13.65
CA SER A 52 4.46 1.69 12.20
C SER A 52 4.62 3.09 11.59
N ALA A 53 5.19 3.15 10.39
CA ALA A 53 5.32 4.42 9.67
C ALA A 53 3.93 4.93 9.29
N PRO A 54 3.51 6.12 9.77
CA PRO A 54 2.19 6.64 9.43
C PRO A 54 2.13 6.92 7.93
N ASN A 55 0.98 6.63 7.32
CA ASN A 55 0.75 6.96 5.91
C ASN A 55 0.62 8.49 5.76
N LEU A 56 1.74 9.15 5.51
CA LEU A 56 1.84 10.60 5.32
C LEU A 56 1.46 10.99 3.88
N ASN A 57 0.20 10.74 3.51
CA ASN A 57 -0.33 11.20 2.23
C ASN A 57 -0.82 12.65 2.33
N ARG A 58 0.09 13.61 2.12
CA ARG A 58 -0.25 15.05 2.22
C ARG A 58 -1.32 15.52 1.22
N GLY A 59 -1.53 14.79 0.12
CA GLY A 59 -2.47 15.16 -0.94
C GLY A 59 -3.69 14.24 -1.05
N ASN A 60 -3.88 13.32 -0.10
CA ASN A 60 -4.92 12.28 -0.14
C ASN A 60 -4.99 11.51 -1.48
N TYR A 61 -3.85 11.26 -2.11
CA TYR A 61 -3.78 10.53 -3.38
C TYR A 61 -4.19 9.05 -3.21
N ALA A 62 -5.04 8.53 -4.09
CA ALA A 62 -5.45 7.13 -4.04
C ALA A 62 -4.31 6.15 -4.39
N SER A 63 -3.28 6.61 -5.11
CA SER A 63 -2.15 5.76 -5.53
C SER A 63 -0.84 6.55 -5.72
N PRO A 64 0.32 5.87 -5.76
CA PRO A 64 1.60 6.50 -6.11
C PRO A 64 1.60 7.12 -7.51
N THR A 65 0.80 6.56 -8.41
CA THR A 65 0.63 7.02 -9.80
C THR A 65 -0.10 8.37 -9.82
N GLU A 66 -1.21 8.47 -9.12
CA GLU A 66 -1.97 9.72 -8.98
C GLU A 66 -1.12 10.83 -8.35
N ALA A 67 -0.34 10.51 -7.31
CA ALA A 67 0.59 11.45 -6.68
C ALA A 67 1.67 11.99 -7.65
N LYS A 68 2.12 11.17 -8.62
CA LYS A 68 3.08 11.58 -9.64
C LYS A 68 2.44 12.52 -10.67
N TYR A 69 1.27 12.16 -11.17
CA TYR A 69 0.59 12.96 -12.21
C TYR A 69 -0.03 14.25 -11.66
N ALA A 70 -0.44 14.29 -10.40
CA ALA A 70 -0.94 15.51 -9.75
C ALA A 70 0.09 16.66 -9.72
N ARG A 71 1.37 16.37 -9.93
CA ARG A 71 2.46 17.35 -9.99
C ARG A 71 2.98 17.60 -11.40
N MET A 72 2.54 16.84 -12.40
CA MET A 72 2.98 17.05 -13.78
C MET A 72 2.25 18.26 -14.36
N SER A 73 3.01 19.14 -15.01
CA SER A 73 2.42 20.21 -15.80
C SER A 73 1.98 19.70 -17.18
N ALA A 74 1.00 20.36 -17.79
CA ALA A 74 0.54 20.02 -19.15
C ALA A 74 1.69 19.97 -20.18
N LYS A 75 2.72 20.82 -20.00
CA LYS A 75 3.91 20.82 -20.85
C LYS A 75 4.74 19.54 -20.72
N GLU A 76 4.87 19.01 -19.51
CA GLU A 76 5.58 17.74 -19.26
C GLU A 76 4.80 16.53 -19.80
N GLU A 77 3.47 16.56 -19.72
CA GLU A 77 2.63 15.54 -20.35
C GLU A 77 2.80 15.52 -21.87
N ILE A 78 2.73 16.69 -22.52
CA ILE A 78 2.93 16.82 -23.97
C ILE A 78 4.33 16.35 -24.37
N ALA A 79 5.36 16.71 -23.59
CA ALA A 79 6.73 16.27 -23.85
C ALA A 79 6.85 14.74 -23.76
N ARG A 80 6.25 14.12 -22.72
CA ARG A 80 6.26 12.66 -22.54
C ARG A 80 5.50 11.94 -23.65
N GLU A 81 4.36 12.47 -24.06
CA GLU A 81 3.55 11.92 -25.15
C GLU A 81 4.30 12.02 -26.49
N SER A 82 5.02 13.12 -26.73
CA SER A 82 5.85 13.27 -27.92
C SER A 82 7.03 12.27 -27.98
N VAL A 83 7.56 11.87 -26.82
CA VAL A 83 8.61 10.84 -26.73
C VAL A 83 8.00 9.45 -26.99
N LEU A 84 6.87 9.15 -26.37
CA LEU A 84 6.13 7.90 -26.59
C LEU A 84 5.73 7.71 -28.05
N GLN A 85 5.30 8.77 -28.73
CA GLN A 85 4.93 8.70 -30.13
C GLN A 85 6.12 8.34 -31.02
N LYS A 86 7.29 8.93 -30.77
CA LYS A 86 8.53 8.57 -31.49
C LYS A 86 8.90 7.11 -31.28
N ASP A 87 8.70 6.59 -30.07
CA ASP A 87 8.91 5.17 -29.79
C ASP A 87 7.89 4.29 -30.51
N TYR A 88 6.61 4.69 -30.56
CA TYR A 88 5.56 3.97 -31.28
C TYR A 88 5.79 3.95 -32.79
N GLU A 89 6.17 5.09 -33.38
CA GLU A 89 6.54 5.20 -34.80
C GLU A 89 7.74 4.30 -35.16
N ARG A 90 8.64 4.08 -34.20
CA ARG A 90 9.78 3.16 -34.35
C ARG A 90 9.38 1.70 -34.23
N ILE A 91 8.30 1.38 -33.52
CA ILE A 91 7.79 0.00 -33.42
C ILE A 91 7.13 -0.34 -34.76
N TRP A 92 7.91 -0.97 -35.64
CA TRP A 92 7.38 -1.56 -36.86
C TRP A 92 6.48 -2.74 -36.50
N LEU A 93 5.17 -2.57 -36.63
CA LEU A 93 4.21 -3.66 -36.51
C LEU A 93 4.11 -4.34 -37.88
N PRO A 94 4.53 -5.62 -38.02
CA PRO A 94 4.34 -6.33 -39.28
C PRO A 94 2.85 -6.35 -39.64
N PRO A 95 2.50 -6.24 -40.93
CA PRO A 95 1.13 -6.46 -41.36
C PRO A 95 0.67 -7.84 -40.87
N PRO A 96 -0.62 -7.99 -40.46
CA PRO A 96 -1.12 -9.28 -40.02
C PRO A 96 -0.89 -10.30 -41.12
N VAL A 97 -0.13 -11.35 -40.80
CA VAL A 97 0.15 -12.45 -41.73
C VAL A 97 -1.19 -13.10 -42.03
N LYS A 98 -1.68 -12.98 -43.27
CA LYS A 98 -2.89 -13.68 -43.72
C LYS A 98 -2.54 -15.16 -43.88
N HIS A 99 -2.89 -15.96 -42.90
CA HIS A 99 -2.91 -17.42 -43.02
C HIS A 99 -4.32 -17.79 -43.47
N SER A 100 -4.52 -17.79 -44.78
CA SER A 100 -5.70 -18.39 -45.39
C SER A 100 -5.38 -19.86 -45.67
N PRO A 101 -6.05 -20.84 -45.03
CA PRO A 101 -5.84 -22.27 -45.29
C PRO A 101 -6.26 -22.72 -46.70
N TRP A 102 -6.69 -21.79 -47.56
CA TRP A 102 -7.39 -22.07 -48.82
C TRP A 102 -6.71 -21.45 -50.05
N ASP A 103 -5.53 -20.84 -49.90
CA ASP A 103 -4.77 -20.24 -51.02
C ASP A 103 -3.80 -21.24 -51.69
N GLU A 104 -3.69 -22.49 -51.22
CA GLU A 104 -2.74 -23.51 -51.74
C GLU A 104 -3.37 -24.54 -52.70
N GLY A 105 -4.36 -24.16 -53.50
CA GLY A 105 -5.00 -25.11 -54.43
C GLY A 105 -5.81 -24.48 -55.54
N ALA A 106 -5.13 -23.96 -56.56
CA ALA A 106 -5.67 -23.77 -57.92
C ALA A 106 -4.56 -24.01 -58.96
#